data_AF-A0A7Z9TAN3-F1
#
_entry.id   AF-A0A7Z9TAN3-F1
#
_cell.length_a   1.000
_cell.length_b   1.000
_cell.length_c   1.000
_cell.angle_alpha   90.00
_cell.angle_beta   90.00
_cell.angle_gamma   90.00
#
_symmetry.space_group_name_H-M   'P 1'
#
loop_
_entity.id
_entity.type
_entity.pdbx_description
1 polymer ?
#
loop_
_entity_poly.entity_id
_entity_poly.type
_entity_poly.pdbx_seq_one_letter_code
_entity_poly.pdbx_strand_id
1 'polypeptide(L)'
;MTPDRLLQLFLRIGGTSMLLALVFVVAPRAWMEEIHTALGLGVFPDTPIVWYLARSTSAFYAMMGGLYWLASFDMGRQRLLLLFLGWWTVVLGVMLCGIDLWVGLPLSWTLSEGPVVILMGLALLYLISRTADAHV
;
A
#
# COMPACT_ATOMS: atom_id res chain seq x y z
N MET A 1 5.69 5.91 23.49
CA MET A 1 4.43 5.23 23.09
C MET A 1 4.59 3.74 23.39
N THR A 2 3.54 3.06 23.82
CA THR A 2 3.58 1.59 23.98
C THR A 2 3.63 0.92 22.59
N PRO A 3 4.17 -0.32 22.47
CA PRO A 3 4.19 -1.06 21.20
C PRO A 3 2.81 -1.16 20.54
N ASP A 4 1.76 -1.41 21.31
CA ASP A 4 0.38 -1.52 20.80
C ASP A 4 -0.12 -0.19 20.21
N ARG A 5 0.16 0.94 20.87
CA ARG A 5 -0.23 2.26 20.35
C ARG A 5 0.53 2.60 19.08
N LEU A 6 1.79 2.18 18.97
CA LEU A 6 2.60 2.38 17.77
C LEU A 6 2.08 1.53 16.61
N LEU A 7 1.75 0.25 16.85
CA LEU A 7 1.14 -0.63 15.86
C LEU A 7 -0.23 -0.08 15.39
N GLN A 8 -1.08 0.35 16.32
CA GLN A 8 -2.36 0.97 15.99
C GLN A 8 -2.19 2.22 15.13
N LEU A 9 -1.26 3.10 15.51
CA LEU A 9 -0.99 4.31 14.76
C LEU A 9 -0.46 3.98 13.35
N PHE A 10 0.45 3.01 13.24
CA PHE A 10 0.96 2.52 11.97
C PHE A 10 -0.16 2.04 11.04
N LEU A 11 -1.06 1.20 11.57
CA LEU A 11 -2.22 0.69 10.82
C LEU A 11 -3.16 1.81 10.38
N ARG A 12 -3.43 2.80 11.24
CA ARG A 12 -4.34 3.91 10.92
C ARG A 12 -3.74 4.88 9.92
N ILE A 13 -2.45 5.19 10.02
CA ILE A 13 -1.76 6.04 9.03
C ILE A 13 -1.75 5.34 7.67
N GLY A 14 -1.29 4.07 7.61
CA GLY A 14 -1.28 3.30 6.36
C GLY A 14 -2.69 3.07 5.79
N GLY A 15 -3.66 2.80 6.65
CA GLY A 15 -5.06 2.65 6.28
C GLY A 15 -5.63 3.94 5.68
N THR A 16 -5.37 5.08 6.32
CA THR A 16 -5.83 6.39 5.85
C THR A 16 -5.16 6.78 4.53
N SER A 17 -3.85 6.56 4.38
CA SER A 17 -3.15 6.87 3.12
C SER A 17 -3.72 6.05 1.96
N MET A 18 -4.03 4.77 2.17
CA MET A 18 -4.68 3.93 1.16
C MET A 18 -6.12 4.37 0.87
N LEU A 19 -6.89 4.83 1.87
CA LEU A 19 -8.25 5.35 1.66
C LEU A 19 -8.27 6.60 0.76
N LEU A 20 -7.20 7.40 0.73
CA LEU A 20 -7.10 8.54 -0.19
C LEU A 20 -7.15 8.12 -1.67
N ALA A 21 -6.83 6.86 -1.99
CA ALA A 21 -6.99 6.32 -3.34
C ALA A 21 -8.44 6.37 -3.84
N LEU A 22 -9.44 6.47 -2.95
CA LEU A 22 -10.85 6.63 -3.35
C LEU A 22 -11.07 7.84 -4.27
N VAL A 23 -10.28 8.91 -4.11
CA VAL A 23 -10.30 10.08 -5.00
C VAL A 23 -10.01 9.69 -6.45
N PHE A 24 -9.07 8.76 -6.66
CA PHE A 24 -8.64 8.30 -7.99
C PHE A 24 -9.59 7.31 -8.66
N VAL A 25 -10.62 6.81 -7.96
CA VAL A 25 -11.71 6.07 -8.58
C VAL A 25 -12.50 6.95 -9.55
N VAL A 26 -12.67 8.23 -9.22
CA VAL A 26 -13.44 9.20 -10.00
C VAL A 26 -12.62 10.38 -10.49
N ALA A 27 -11.28 10.30 -10.38
CA ALA A 27 -10.40 11.39 -10.79
C ALA A 27 -10.64 11.76 -12.27
N PRO A 28 -10.67 13.07 -12.58
CA PRO A 28 -10.72 13.55 -13.95
C PRO A 28 -9.50 13.08 -14.75
N ARG A 29 -9.68 12.93 -16.06
CA ARG A 29 -8.60 12.56 -16.99
C ARG A 29 -7.38 13.48 -16.87
N ALA A 30 -7.62 14.80 -16.77
CA ALA A 30 -6.55 15.79 -16.71
C ALA A 30 -5.56 15.52 -15.56
N TRP A 31 -6.04 15.08 -14.39
CA TRP A 31 -5.15 14.78 -13.26
C TRP A 31 -4.23 13.59 -13.56
N MET A 32 -4.75 12.54 -14.22
CA MET A 32 -3.93 11.38 -14.59
C MET A 32 -2.89 11.73 -15.64
N GLU A 33 -3.25 12.55 -16.64
CA GLU A 33 -2.34 13.03 -17.68
C GLU A 33 -1.25 13.93 -17.11
N GLU A 34 -1.60 14.85 -16.21
CA GLU A 34 -0.67 15.73 -15.51
C GLU A 34 0.32 14.94 -14.65
N ILE A 35 -0.16 13.98 -13.85
CA ILE A 35 0.68 13.12 -13.01
C ILE A 35 1.62 12.27 -13.87
N HIS A 36 1.11 11.63 -14.93
CA HIS A 36 1.91 10.80 -15.83
C HIS A 36 3.03 11.61 -16.51
N THR A 37 2.72 12.85 -16.90
CA THR A 37 3.68 13.80 -17.45
C THR A 37 4.72 14.24 -16.42
N ALA A 38 4.29 14.60 -15.22
CA ALA A 38 5.17 15.02 -14.12
C ALA A 38 6.15 13.92 -13.70
N LEU A 39 5.73 12.66 -13.83
CA LEU A 39 6.56 11.48 -13.56
C LEU A 39 7.48 11.10 -14.74
N GLY A 40 7.38 11.78 -15.88
CA GLY A 40 8.20 11.50 -17.06
C GLY A 40 7.88 10.18 -17.76
N LEU A 41 6.65 9.66 -17.60
CA LEU A 41 6.23 8.37 -18.16
C LEU A 41 5.74 8.47 -19.63
N GLY A 42 5.81 9.66 -20.23
CA GLY A 42 5.39 9.92 -21.60
C GLY A 42 3.90 10.26 -21.72
N VAL A 43 3.30 9.97 -22.87
CA VAL A 43 1.87 10.24 -23.13
C VAL A 43 1.01 9.21 -22.41
N PHE A 44 0.04 9.67 -21.62
CA PHE A 44 -0.89 8.79 -20.94
C PHE A 44 -1.72 7.98 -21.95
N PRO A 45 -1.70 6.64 -21.92
CA PRO A 45 -2.40 5.84 -22.92
C PRO A 45 -3.92 5.88 -22.72
N ASP A 46 -4.64 6.45 -23.69
CA ASP A 46 -6.09 6.55 -23.65
C ASP A 46 -6.79 5.29 -24.19
N THR A 47 -6.72 4.21 -23.43
CA THR A 47 -7.39 2.94 -23.77
C THR A 47 -8.28 2.46 -22.62
N PRO A 48 -9.41 1.77 -22.91
CA PRO A 48 -10.35 1.35 -21.88
C PRO A 48 -9.72 0.54 -20.74
N ILE A 49 -8.75 -0.31 -21.06
CA ILE A 49 -8.08 -1.16 -20.06
C ILE A 49 -7.25 -0.35 -19.05
N VAL A 50 -6.58 0.72 -19.48
CA VAL A 50 -5.78 1.58 -18.59
C VAL A 50 -6.68 2.29 -17.59
N TRP A 51 -7.81 2.82 -18.08
CA TRP A 51 -8.82 3.46 -17.25
C TRP A 51 -9.48 2.50 -16.26
N TYR A 52 -9.78 1.28 -16.69
CA TYR A 52 -10.32 0.24 -15.83
C TYR A 52 -9.32 -0.14 -14.72
N LEU A 53 -8.07 -0.42 -15.08
CA LEU A 53 -7.02 -0.79 -14.13
C LEU A 53 -6.73 0.33 -13.13
N ALA A 54 -6.56 1.58 -13.58
CA ALA A 54 -6.30 2.71 -12.67
C ALA A 54 -7.42 2.87 -11.61
N ARG A 55 -8.69 2.79 -12.04
CA ARG A 55 -9.84 2.97 -11.13
C ARG A 55 -10.08 1.76 -10.23
N SER A 56 -9.99 0.55 -10.78
CA SER A 56 -10.19 -0.68 -10.00
C SER A 56 -9.06 -0.90 -8.99
N THR A 57 -7.80 -0.61 -9.36
CA THR A 57 -6.67 -0.63 -8.43
C THR A 57 -6.84 0.41 -7.33
N SER A 58 -7.32 1.61 -7.65
CA SER A 58 -7.63 2.64 -6.64
C SER A 58 -8.73 2.18 -5.66
N ALA A 59 -9.79 1.55 -6.16
CA ALA A 59 -10.85 0.98 -5.33
C ALA A 59 -10.33 -0.18 -4.45
N PHE A 60 -9.42 -1.01 -4.99
CA PHE A 60 -8.77 -2.08 -4.24
C PHE A 60 -7.91 -1.53 -3.09
N TYR A 61 -7.12 -0.48 -3.33
CA TYR A 61 -6.37 0.20 -2.26
C TYR A 61 -7.30 0.80 -1.20
N ALA A 62 -8.40 1.44 -1.60
CA ALA A 62 -9.37 1.96 -0.63
C ALA A 62 -9.96 0.84 0.25
N MET A 63 -10.30 -0.32 -0.34
CA MET A 63 -10.75 -1.50 0.39
C MET A 63 -9.67 -2.00 1.38
N MET A 64 -8.41 -2.09 0.94
CA MET A 64 -7.29 -2.46 1.80
C MET A 64 -7.08 -1.45 2.95
N GLY A 65 -7.30 -0.16 2.69
CA GLY A 65 -7.27 0.89 3.71
C GLY A 65 -8.35 0.68 4.78
N GLY A 66 -9.56 0.30 4.37
CA GLY A 66 -10.64 -0.09 5.28
C GLY A 66 -10.28 -1.32 6.12
N LEU A 67 -9.62 -2.32 5.52
CA LEU A 67 -9.15 -3.51 6.23
C LEU A 67 -8.09 -3.17 7.30
N TYR A 68 -7.15 -2.26 6.99
CA TYR A 68 -6.17 -1.77 7.96
C TYR A 68 -6.83 -1.02 9.13
N TRP A 69 -7.85 -0.21 8.84
CA TRP A 69 -8.64 0.45 9.89
C TRP A 69 -9.37 -0.57 10.77
N LEU A 70 -10.02 -1.57 10.19
CA LEU A 70 -10.70 -2.63 10.93
C LEU A 70 -9.71 -3.43 11.80
N ALA A 71 -8.52 -3.71 11.27
CA ALA A 71 -7.44 -4.40 11.98
C ALA A 71 -6.87 -3.59 13.16
N SER A 72 -7.06 -2.26 13.15
CA SER A 72 -6.53 -1.35 14.19
C SER A 72 -7.34 -1.34 15.49
N PHE A 73 -8.56 -1.92 15.49
CA PHE A 73 -9.44 -1.90 16.67
C PHE A 73 -9.17 -3.05 17.64
N ASP A 74 -8.83 -4.25 17.14
CA ASP A 74 -8.65 -5.45 17.98
C ASP A 74 -7.44 -6.29 17.50
N MET A 75 -6.25 -5.70 17.68
CA MET A 75 -4.99 -6.27 17.19
C MET A 75 -4.63 -7.61 17.84
N GLY A 76 -5.04 -7.82 19.10
CA GLY A 76 -4.81 -9.08 19.81
C GLY A 76 -5.60 -10.24 19.21
N ARG A 77 -6.91 -10.06 19.00
CA ARG A 77 -7.76 -11.07 18.37
C ARG A 77 -7.44 -11.28 16.89
N GLN A 78 -7.00 -10.22 16.20
CA GLN A 78 -6.73 -10.23 14.77
C GLN A 78 -5.26 -10.52 14.42
N ARG A 79 -4.48 -11.09 15.34
CA ARG A 79 -3.03 -11.33 15.15
C ARG A 79 -2.70 -12.11 13.87
N LEU A 80 -3.47 -13.15 13.54
CA LEU A 80 -3.25 -13.92 12.31
C LEU A 80 -3.47 -13.08 11.05
N LEU A 81 -4.50 -12.23 11.05
CA LEU A 81 -4.77 -11.27 9.97
C LEU A 81 -3.61 -10.27 9.84
N LEU A 82 -3.10 -9.74 10.95
CA LEU A 82 -1.98 -8.80 10.96
C LEU A 82 -0.68 -9.43 10.41
N LEU A 83 -0.38 -10.68 10.80
CA LEU A 83 0.75 -11.43 10.23
C LEU A 83 0.58 -11.68 8.74
N PHE A 84 -0.62 -12.06 8.32
CA PHE A 84 -0.95 -12.23 6.91
C PHE A 84 -0.72 -10.92 6.13
N LEU A 85 -1.24 -9.80 6.63
CA LEU A 85 -1.02 -8.48 6.01
C LEU A 85 0.46 -8.11 5.95
N GLY A 86 1.22 -8.35 7.02
CA GLY A 86 2.66 -8.09 7.05
C GLY A 86 3.43 -8.87 6.00
N TRP A 87 3.28 -10.20 5.98
CA TRP A 87 3.96 -11.06 5.01
C TRP A 87 3.53 -10.78 3.57
N TRP A 88 2.22 -10.60 3.34
CA TRP A 88 1.72 -10.33 2.00
C TRP A 88 2.19 -8.98 1.48
N THR A 89 2.35 -7.98 2.35
CA THR A 89 2.93 -6.68 1.99
C THR A 89 4.40 -6.84 1.56
N VAL A 90 5.20 -7.64 2.28
CA VAL A 90 6.59 -7.94 1.86
C VAL A 90 6.62 -8.63 0.49
N VAL A 91 5.80 -9.67 0.31
CA VAL A 91 5.71 -10.41 -0.97
C VAL A 91 5.29 -9.48 -2.10
N LEU A 92 4.27 -8.64 -1.88
CA LEU A 92 3.81 -7.66 -2.86
C LEU A 92 4.94 -6.71 -3.26
N GLY A 93 5.69 -6.16 -2.30
CA GLY A 93 6.80 -5.26 -2.61
C GLY A 93 7.91 -5.92 -3.44
N VAL A 94 8.22 -7.20 -3.18
CA VAL A 94 9.14 -7.98 -4.01
C VAL A 94 8.58 -8.18 -5.43
N MET A 95 7.29 -8.50 -5.54
CA MET A 95 6.63 -8.67 -6.84
C MET A 95 6.62 -7.36 -7.64
N LEU A 96 6.33 -6.22 -7.01
CA LEU A 96 6.35 -4.90 -7.65
C LEU A 96 7.74 -4.57 -8.19
N CYS A 97 8.80 -4.78 -7.40
CA CYS A 97 10.17 -4.64 -7.91
C CYS A 97 10.42 -5.47 -9.18
N GLY A 98 9.97 -6.73 -9.19
CA GLY A 98 10.13 -7.61 -10.34
C GLY A 98 9.33 -7.14 -11.56
N ILE A 99 8.09 -6.70 -11.36
CA ILE A 99 7.21 -6.18 -12.40
C ILE A 99 7.78 -4.90 -12.99
N ASP A 100 8.19 -3.94 -12.16
CA ASP A 100 8.72 -2.65 -12.60
C ASP A 100 9.97 -2.83 -13.49
N LEU A 101 10.89 -3.70 -13.06
CA LEU A 101 12.09 -4.02 -13.82
C LEU A 101 11.73 -4.74 -15.14
N TRP A 102 10.73 -5.61 -15.13
CA TRP A 102 10.30 -6.36 -16.31
C TRP A 102 9.58 -5.47 -17.34
N VAL A 103 8.76 -4.52 -16.90
CA VAL A 103 8.04 -3.56 -17.76
C VAL A 103 8.95 -2.39 -18.16
N GLY A 104 10.10 -2.21 -17.50
CA GLY A 104 11.07 -1.18 -17.84
C GLY A 104 10.72 0.20 -17.28
N LEU A 105 10.08 0.26 -16.11
CA LEU A 105 9.85 1.51 -15.40
C LEU A 105 11.17 2.16 -14.95
N PRO A 106 11.20 3.51 -14.77
CA PRO A 106 12.39 4.19 -14.30
C PRO A 106 12.85 3.67 -12.93
N LEU A 107 14.17 3.59 -12.72
CA LEU A 107 14.72 3.14 -11.42
C LEU A 107 14.24 3.99 -10.25
N SER A 108 14.00 5.29 -10.45
CA SER A 108 13.43 6.16 -9.42
C SER A 108 12.05 5.68 -8.96
N TRP A 109 11.22 5.18 -9.89
CA TRP A 109 9.92 4.58 -9.59
C TRP A 109 10.11 3.30 -8.77
N THR A 110 10.88 2.35 -9.31
CA THR A 110 11.12 1.05 -8.69
C THR A 110 11.67 1.19 -7.26
N LEU A 111 12.60 2.11 -7.03
CA LEU A 111 13.18 2.34 -5.70
C LEU A 111 12.20 2.99 -4.71
N SER A 112 11.24 3.77 -5.21
CA SER A 112 10.23 4.45 -4.39
C SER A 112 9.00 3.59 -4.09
N GLU A 113 8.71 2.58 -4.90
CA GLU A 113 7.54 1.72 -4.73
C GLU A 113 7.92 0.42 -3.98
N GLY A 114 8.49 -0.56 -4.68
CA GLY A 114 8.70 -1.90 -4.15
C GLY A 114 9.50 -1.96 -2.82
N PRO A 115 10.69 -1.33 -2.70
CA PRO A 115 11.46 -1.31 -1.47
C PRO A 115 10.71 -0.63 -0.31
N VAL A 116 9.96 0.44 -0.58
CA VAL A 116 9.16 1.11 0.45
C VAL A 116 8.04 0.18 0.94
N VAL A 117 7.38 -0.54 0.03
CA VAL A 117 6.35 -1.53 0.37
C VAL A 117 6.96 -2.68 1.20
N ILE A 118 8.14 -3.19 0.83
CA ILE A 118 8.87 -4.21 1.60
C ILE A 118 9.14 -3.70 3.02
N LEU A 119 9.70 -2.49 3.15
CA LEU A 119 10.01 -1.89 4.44
C LEU A 119 8.75 -1.69 5.30
N MET A 120 7.61 -1.33 4.71
CA MET A 120 6.33 -1.24 5.41
C MET A 120 5.86 -2.60 5.93
N GLY A 121 5.97 -3.66 5.12
CA GLY A 121 5.63 -5.02 5.55
C GLY A 121 6.53 -5.52 6.68
N LEU A 122 7.84 -5.28 6.59
CA LEU A 122 8.80 -5.62 7.64
C LEU A 122 8.57 -4.83 8.92
N ALA A 123 8.27 -3.53 8.81
CA ALA A 123 7.92 -2.68 9.95
C ALA A 123 6.65 -3.19 10.65
N LEU A 124 5.63 -3.60 9.89
CA LEU A 124 4.41 -4.18 10.44
C LEU A 124 4.70 -5.49 11.20
N LEU A 125 5.46 -6.41 10.61
CA LEU A 125 5.85 -7.67 11.24
C LEU A 125 6.68 -7.45 12.51
N TYR A 126 7.60 -6.49 12.49
CA TYR A 126 8.39 -6.10 13.65
C TYR A 126 7.52 -5.52 14.77
N LEU A 127 6.55 -4.67 14.45
CA LEU A 127 5.64 -4.12 15.46
C LEU A 127 4.77 -5.22 16.09
N ILE A 128 4.26 -6.17 15.28
CA ILE A 128 3.49 -7.32 15.77
C ILE A 128 4.31 -8.21 16.72
N SER A 129 5.61 -8.39 16.48
CA SER A 129 6.45 -9.18 17.39
C SER A 129 6.62 -8.47 18.74
N ARG A 130 6.79 -7.15 18.73
CA ARG A 130 6.93 -6.34 19.95
C ARG A 130 5.67 -6.25 20.81
N THR A 131 4.49 -6.41 20.22
CA THR A 131 3.23 -6.48 20.98
C THR A 131 3.01 -7.85 21.61
N ALA A 132 3.55 -8.93 21.03
CA ALA A 132 3.46 -10.27 21.61
C ALA A 132 4.33 -10.43 22.85
N ASP A 133 5.53 -9.85 22.85
CA ASP A 133 6.47 -9.89 23.97
C ASP A 133 6.00 -9.09 25.20
N ALA A 134 5.05 -8.16 25.03
CA ALA A 134 4.53 -7.32 26.11
C ALA A 134 3.45 -8.02 26.98
N HIS A 135 3.00 -9.21 26.59
CA HIS A 135 1.95 -9.99 27.27
C HIS A 135 2.46 -11.33 27.85
N VAL A 136 3.78 -11.51 27.93
CA VAL A 136 4.47 -12.62 28.62
C VAL A 136 5.15 -12.08 29.86
#